data_AF-A0AAW5MUM2-F1
#
_entry.id   AF-A0AAW5MUM2-F1
#
_cell.length_a   1.000
_cell.length_b   1.000
_cell.length_c   1.000
_cell.angle_alpha   90.00
_cell.angle_beta   90.00
_cell.angle_gamma   90.00
#
_symmetry.space_group_name_H-M   'P 1'
#
loop_
_entity.id
_entity.type
_entity.pdbx_description
1 polymer ?
#
loop_
_entity_poly.entity_id
_entity_poly.type
_entity_poly.pdbx_seq_one_letter_code
_entity_poly.pdbx_strand_id
1 'polypeptide(L)' 'WPDQYPNPDTPEAILNSSFHCNGVRKPFVVATENDRLNGVAMLMGHQLTGTPQVIADVRTYWSPQAIERVTRQKLDGLA' A
#
# COMPACT_ATOMS: atom_id res chain seq x y z
N TRP A 1 -5.83 -14.17 -14.84
CA TRP A 1 -4.63 -14.59 -14.10
C TRP A 1 -5.00 -15.22 -12.77
N PRO A 2 -5.59 -14.47 -11.80
CA PRO A 2 -5.85 -15.02 -10.46
C PRO A 2 -6.86 -16.18 -10.44
N ASP A 3 -7.75 -16.28 -11.43
CA ASP A 3 -8.72 -17.38 -11.52
C ASP A 3 -8.08 -18.76 -11.79
N GLN A 4 -6.81 -18.80 -12.21
CA GLN A 4 -6.12 -20.04 -12.63
C GLN A 4 -4.71 -20.18 -12.05
N TYR A 5 -4.09 -19.09 -11.62
CA TYR A 5 -2.74 -19.04 -11.07
C TYR A 5 -2.74 -18.30 -9.74
N PRO A 6 -1.75 -18.52 -8.87
CA PRO A 6 -1.58 -17.73 -7.66
C PRO A 6 -1.57 -16.23 -7.97
N ASN A 7 -2.21 -15.45 -7.11
CA ASN A 7 -2.23 -14.01 -7.23
C ASN A 7 -0.82 -13.40 -6.99
N PRO A 8 -0.58 -12.16 -7.44
CA PRO A 8 0.72 -11.54 -7.34
C PRO A 8 0.98 -10.82 -6.00
N ASP A 9 0.19 -11.03 -4.95
CA ASP A 9 0.32 -10.30 -3.68
C ASP A 9 1.74 -10.38 -3.09
N THR A 10 2.33 -11.58 -3.08
CA THR A 10 3.70 -11.80 -2.57
C THR A 10 4.76 -11.12 -3.44
N PRO A 11 4.82 -11.34 -4.77
CA PRO A 11 5.79 -10.61 -5.60
C PRO A 11 5.58 -9.09 -5.57
N GLU A 12 4.35 -8.58 -5.53
CA GLU A 12 4.09 -7.14 -5.41
C GLU A 12 4.68 -6.56 -4.11
N ALA A 13 4.44 -7.22 -2.96
CA ALA A 13 4.98 -6.79 -1.68
C ALA A 13 6.52 -6.85 -1.64
N ILE A 14 7.12 -7.94 -2.12
CA ILE A 14 8.58 -8.12 -2.10
C ILE A 14 9.28 -7.16 -3.09
N LEU A 15 8.70 -6.92 -4.27
CA LEU A 15 9.31 -6.05 -5.27
C LEU A 15 9.32 -4.58 -4.83
N ASN A 16 8.20 -4.11 -4.24
CA ASN A 16 8.09 -2.75 -3.68
C ASN A 16 8.85 -2.58 -2.35
N SER A 17 9.28 -3.67 -1.71
CA SER A 17 10.13 -3.62 -0.52
C SER A 17 11.59 -3.30 -0.85
N SER A 18 12.29 -2.70 0.12
CA SER A 18 13.72 -2.34 0.02
C SER A 18 14.68 -3.50 0.34
N PHE A 19 14.17 -4.72 0.50
CA PHE A 19 14.99 -5.90 0.75
C PHE A 19 14.25 -7.17 0.34
N HIS A 20 15.00 -8.24 0.16
CA HIS A 20 14.49 -9.62 0.03
C HIS A 20 15.60 -10.61 0.38
N CYS A 21 15.46 -11.87 -0.03
CA CYS A 21 16.44 -12.93 0.22
C CYS A 21 17.88 -12.62 -0.26
N ASN A 22 18.07 -11.70 -1.20
CA ASN A 22 19.41 -11.29 -1.67
C ASN A 22 19.96 -10.07 -0.91
N GLY A 23 19.30 -9.66 0.18
CA GLY A 23 19.69 -8.50 0.98
C GLY A 23 18.93 -7.22 0.62
N VAL A 24 19.46 -6.09 1.10
CA VAL A 24 18.89 -4.75 0.92
C VAL A 24 19.17 -4.26 -0.51
N ARG A 25 18.15 -3.66 -1.15
CA ARG A 25 18.25 -3.06 -2.49
C ARG A 25 17.30 -1.88 -2.64
N LYS A 26 17.46 -1.16 -3.76
CA LYS A 26 16.47 -0.17 -4.19
C LYS A 26 15.12 -0.88 -4.47
N PRO A 27 13.99 -0.38 -3.94
CA PRO A 27 12.67 -0.94 -4.24
C PRO A 27 12.32 -0.74 -5.71
N PHE A 28 11.58 -1.69 -6.29
CA PHE A 28 10.94 -1.51 -7.59
C PHE A 28 9.61 -0.76 -7.41
N VAL A 29 9.04 -0.28 -8.51
CA VAL A 29 7.67 0.27 -8.53
C VAL A 29 6.80 -0.70 -9.31
N VAL A 30 5.97 -1.45 -8.59
CA VAL A 30 5.01 -2.39 -9.17
C VAL A 30 3.63 -2.04 -8.62
N ALA A 31 2.76 -1.52 -9.48
CA ALA A 31 1.40 -1.16 -9.09
C ALA A 31 0.46 -2.36 -9.25
N THR A 32 -0.15 -2.76 -8.14
CA THR A 32 -1.22 -3.77 -8.10
C THR A 32 -2.30 -3.46 -9.12
N GLU A 33 -2.89 -4.52 -9.70
CA GLU A 33 -3.96 -4.45 -10.71
C GLU A 33 -3.60 -3.69 -12.00
N ASN A 34 -2.31 -3.39 -12.23
CA ASN A 34 -1.87 -2.52 -13.34
C ASN A 34 -2.57 -1.15 -13.28
N ASP A 35 -2.79 -0.61 -12.08
CA ASP A 35 -3.15 0.80 -11.90
C ASP A 35 -1.95 1.70 -12.21
N ARG A 36 -1.87 2.11 -13.48
CA ARG A 36 -0.75 2.90 -13.99
C ARG A 36 -0.68 4.28 -13.37
N LEU A 37 -1.79 4.87 -12.93
CA LEU A 37 -1.79 6.22 -12.37
C LEU A 37 -1.27 6.20 -10.93
N ASN A 38 -1.67 5.21 -10.13
CA ASN A 38 -1.00 4.96 -8.86
C ASN A 38 0.48 4.62 -9.07
N GLY A 39 0.83 3.84 -10.11
CA GLY A 39 2.22 3.59 -10.48
C GLY A 39 3.04 4.86 -10.76
N VAL A 40 2.45 5.87 -11.41
CA VAL A 40 3.11 7.17 -11.64
C VAL A 40 3.29 7.94 -10.32
N ALA A 41 2.29 7.94 -9.43
CA ALA A 41 2.39 8.58 -8.13
C ALA A 41 3.49 7.91 -7.26
N MET A 42 3.52 6.58 -7.22
CA MET A 42 4.58 5.80 -6.58
C MET A 42 5.94 6.15 -7.19
N LEU A 43 6.07 6.17 -8.51
CA LEU A 43 7.33 6.53 -9.18
C LEU A 43 7.79 7.94 -8.79
N MET A 44 6.88 8.91 -8.74
CA MET A 44 7.19 10.28 -8.33
C MET A 44 7.71 10.31 -6.89
N GLY A 45 6.98 9.70 -5.94
CA GLY A 45 7.39 9.62 -4.54
C GLY A 45 8.74 8.93 -4.37
N HIS A 46 8.95 7.83 -5.08
CA HIS A 46 10.19 7.08 -5.06
C HIS A 46 11.38 7.89 -5.59
N GLN A 47 11.21 8.65 -6.67
CA GLN A 47 12.29 9.46 -7.26
C GLN A 47 12.61 10.71 -6.42
N LEU A 48 11.64 11.24 -5.68
CA LEU A 48 11.83 12.38 -4.79
C LEU A 48 12.50 12.01 -3.46
N THR A 49 12.23 10.81 -2.95
CA THR A 49 12.62 10.42 -1.57
C THR A 49 13.63 9.30 -1.51
N GLY A 50 13.76 8.49 -2.57
CA GLY A 50 14.55 7.27 -2.58
C GLY A 50 13.98 6.11 -1.75
N THR A 51 12.79 6.26 -1.15
CA THR A 51 12.19 5.27 -0.23
C THR A 51 11.21 4.33 -0.96
N PRO A 52 10.89 3.14 -0.39
CA PRO A 52 9.81 2.30 -0.88
C PRO A 52 8.45 3.00 -0.76
N GLN A 53 7.53 2.66 -1.65
CA GLN A 53 6.20 3.29 -1.73
C GLN A 53 5.13 2.26 -1.40
N VAL A 54 4.15 2.66 -0.60
CA VAL A 54 3.00 1.83 -0.24
C VAL A 54 1.87 2.11 -1.21
N ILE A 55 1.28 1.05 -1.77
CA ILE A 55 0.02 1.12 -2.49
C ILE A 55 -1.12 0.77 -1.53
N ALA A 56 -2.24 1.48 -1.63
CA ALA A 56 -3.37 1.27 -0.73
C ALA A 56 -4.70 1.64 -1.40
N ASP A 57 -5.74 0.89 -1.05
CA ASP A 57 -7.12 1.31 -1.29
C ASP A 57 -7.55 2.35 -0.25
N VAL A 58 -8.19 3.42 -0.71
CA VAL A 58 -8.91 4.35 0.19
C VAL A 58 -10.25 3.71 0.54
N ARG A 59 -10.20 2.72 1.43
CA ARG A 59 -11.31 1.78 1.60
C ARG A 59 -12.49 2.32 2.40
N THR A 60 -12.25 3.04 3.49
CA THR A 60 -13.33 3.42 4.41
C THR A 60 -13.02 4.72 5.14
N TYR A 61 -14.02 5.59 5.20
CA TYR A 61 -14.06 6.72 6.12
C TYR A 61 -14.80 6.30 7.40
N TRP A 62 -14.17 6.54 8.54
CA TRP A 62 -14.75 6.29 9.86
C TRP A 62 -15.05 7.62 10.54
N SER A 63 -16.33 7.99 10.61
CA SER A 63 -16.71 9.16 11.40
C SER A 63 -16.58 8.84 12.90
N PRO A 64 -16.28 9.85 13.74
CA PRO A 64 -16.22 9.65 15.20
C PRO A 64 -17.50 9.01 15.76
N GLN A 65 -18.67 9.41 15.24
CA GLN A 65 -19.96 8.82 15.64
C GLN A 65 -20.09 7.37 15.20
N ALA A 66 -19.57 7.00 14.03
CA ALA A 66 -19.61 5.62 13.56
C ALA A 66 -18.71 4.72 14.41
N ILE A 67 -17.52 5.19 14.79
CA ILE A 67 -16.63 4.47 15.70
C ILE A 67 -17.29 4.32 17.07
N GLU A 68 -17.75 5.42 17.68
CA GLU A 68 -18.41 5.36 19.00
C GLU A 68 -19.63 4.44 18.99
N ARG A 69 -20.43 4.44 17.91
CA ARG A 69 -21.58 3.54 17.77
C ARG A 69 -21.20 2.06 17.81
N VAL A 70 -20.07 1.66 17.21
CA VAL A 70 -19.70 0.22 17.08
C VAL A 70 -18.71 -0.24 18.14
N THR A 71 -17.87 0.66 18.67
CA THR A 71 -16.84 0.33 19.68
C THR A 71 -17.20 0.82 21.08
N ARG A 72 -18.15 1.76 21.21
CA ARG A 72 -18.48 2.48 22.46
C ARG A 72 -17.33 3.33 23.00
N GLN A 73 -16.38 3.71 22.15
CA GLN A 73 -15.24 4.57 22.49
C GLN A 73 -15.27 5.86 21.67
N LYS A 74 -14.99 6.99 22.33
CA LYS A 74 -14.79 8.28 21.66
C LYS A 74 -13.34 8.41 21.22
N LEU A 75 -13.15 8.82 19.97
CA LEU A 75 -11.84 9.15 19.44
C LEU A 75 -11.35 10.52 19.95
N ASP A 76 -10.04 10.65 20.05
CA ASP A 76 -9.33 11.87 20.40
C ASP A 76 -7.97 11.97 19.67
N GLY A 77 -7.30 13.12 19.82
CA GLY A 77 -6.00 13.35 19.19
C GLY A 77 -6.09 13.48 17.67
N LEU A 78 -5.19 12.79 16.95
CA LEU A 78 -5.16 12.78 15.48
C LEU A 78 -6.18 11.81 14.86
N ALA A 79 -6.79 10.94 15.67
CA ALA A 79 -7.71 9.91 15.22
C ALA A 79 -9.17 10.40 15.23
#